data_AF-A0A0Y0NIQ8-F1
#
_entry.id   AF-A0A0Y0NIQ8-F1
#
_cell.length_a   1.000
_cell.length_b   1.000
_cell.length_c   1.000
_cell.angle_alpha   90.00
_cell.angle_beta   90.00
_cell.angle_gamma   90.00
#
_symmetry.space_group_name_H-M   'P 1'
#
loop_
_entity.id
_entity.type
_entity.pdbx_description
1 polymer ?
#
loop_
_entity_poly.entity_id
_entity_poly.type
_entity_poly.pdbx_seq_one_letter_code
_entity_poly.pdbx_strand_id
1 'polypeptide(L)'
;VPRFLMCNLAFADLCTGIYLLLIAIKDMQSRTQYYNYAIDWQTGAGCNTAGFFTVFASELSVYTLTVITLERWHTITYAMELDRKVRFRHAVIIMLVGWVFAFTVALLPIFQVSSYMKVSICLPMDIETLLAQTYVMFLLILNILAFIIICSCYISIYFTVRNPNV
;
A
#
# COMPACT_ATOMS: atom_id res chain seq x y z
N VAL A 1 -16.14 11.53 -7.48
CA VAL A 1 -14.77 11.23 -7.01
C VAL A 1 -14.75 10.11 -5.95
N PRO A 2 -15.54 10.14 -4.86
CA PRO A 2 -15.32 9.22 -3.74
C PRO A 2 -15.59 7.75 -4.10
N ARG A 3 -16.59 7.46 -4.95
CA ARG A 3 -16.86 6.10 -5.44
C ARG A 3 -15.67 5.50 -6.19
N PHE A 4 -14.99 6.29 -7.02
CA PHE A 4 -13.82 5.83 -7.78
C PHE A 4 -12.65 5.50 -6.86
N LEU A 5 -12.40 6.33 -5.84
CA LEU A 5 -11.36 6.06 -4.85
C LEU A 5 -11.68 4.81 -4.01
N MET A 6 -12.94 4.63 -3.58
CA MET A 6 -13.37 3.44 -2.86
C MET A 6 -13.19 2.16 -3.68
N CYS A 7 -13.40 2.19 -5.00
CA CYS A 7 -13.14 1.03 -5.86
C CYS A 7 -11.65 0.67 -5.92
N ASN A 8 -10.76 1.67 -5.97
CA ASN A 8 -9.31 1.42 -5.96
C ASN A 8 -8.85 0.81 -4.63
N LEU A 9 -9.40 1.29 -3.51
CA LEU A 9 -9.13 0.74 -2.19
C LEU A 9 -9.60 -0.73 -2.10
N ALA A 10 -10.84 -1.00 -2.53
CA ALA A 10 -11.38 -2.36 -2.55
C ALA A 10 -10.56 -3.31 -3.42
N PHE A 11 -9.98 -2.82 -4.53
CA PHE A 11 -9.06 -3.60 -5.35
C PHE A 11 -7.76 -3.93 -4.61
N ALA A 12 -7.17 -2.95 -3.90
CA ALA A 12 -5.98 -3.19 -3.10
C ALA A 12 -6.25 -4.18 -1.92
N ASP A 13 -7.41 -4.09 -1.29
CA ASP A 13 -7.85 -5.04 -0.26
C ASP A 13 -8.06 -6.45 -0.84
N LEU A 14 -8.61 -6.56 -2.06
CA LEU A 14 -8.71 -7.83 -2.77
C LEU A 14 -7.34 -8.44 -3.07
N CYS A 15 -6.36 -7.64 -3.50
CA CYS A 15 -4.98 -8.10 -3.68
C CYS A 15 -4.37 -8.61 -2.37
N THR A 16 -4.62 -7.93 -1.25
CA THR A 16 -4.22 -8.40 0.08
C THR A 16 -4.90 -9.74 0.43
N GLY A 17 -6.19 -9.88 0.12
CA GLY A 17 -6.93 -11.13 0.31
C GLY A 17 -6.36 -12.29 -0.51
N ILE A 18 -6.00 -12.06 -1.77
CA ILE A 18 -5.36 -13.06 -2.64
C ILE A 18 -4.01 -13.47 -2.06
N TYR A 19 -3.19 -12.52 -1.58
CA TYR A 19 -1.94 -12.80 -0.90
C TYR A 19 -2.13 -13.71 0.33
N LEU A 20 -3.07 -13.37 1.21
CA LEU A 20 -3.36 -14.17 2.41
C LEU A 20 -3.89 -15.57 2.05
N LEU A 21 -4.71 -15.68 1.01
CA LEU A 21 -5.22 -16.96 0.53
C LEU A 21 -4.08 -17.84 -0.02
N LEU A 22 -3.15 -17.26 -0.78
CA LEU A 22 -1.97 -17.98 -1.28
C LEU A 22 -1.12 -18.53 -0.13
N ILE A 23 -0.89 -17.73 0.91
CA ILE A 23 -0.20 -18.20 2.13
C ILE A 23 -0.99 -19.34 2.79
N ALA A 24 -2.30 -19.19 2.96
CA ALA A 24 -3.13 -20.18 3.63
C ALA A 24 -3.15 -21.53 2.89
N ILE A 25 -3.27 -21.52 1.56
CA ILE A 25 -3.20 -22.73 0.74
C ILE A 25 -1.85 -23.44 0.94
N LYS A 26 -0.76 -22.68 1.00
CA LYS A 26 0.58 -23.23 1.18
C LYS A 26 0.83 -23.73 2.60
N ASP A 27 0.29 -23.05 3.62
CA ASP A 27 0.29 -23.55 5.01
C ASP A 27 -0.42 -24.90 5.09
N MET A 28 -1.60 -25.04 4.48
CA MET A 28 -2.34 -26.31 4.46
C MET A 28 -1.59 -27.43 3.72
N GLN A 29 -0.93 -27.13 2.59
CA GLN A 29 -0.16 -28.11 1.82
C GLN A 29 1.11 -28.58 2.54
N SER A 30 1.73 -27.74 3.37
CA SER A 30 3.00 -28.05 4.04
C SER A 30 2.86 -28.93 5.30
N ARG A 31 1.63 -29.12 5.82
CA ARG A 31 1.34 -29.82 7.09
C ARG A 31 1.86 -31.25 7.24
N THR A 32 2.18 -31.94 6.15
CA THR A 32 2.59 -33.36 6.17
C THR A 32 4.03 -33.62 5.67
N GLN A 33 4.73 -32.61 5.14
CA GLN A 33 6.09 -32.74 4.56
C GLN A 33 6.93 -31.44 4.70
N TYR A 34 6.89 -30.80 5.88
CA TYR A 34 7.49 -29.48 6.14
C TYR A 34 8.95 -29.29 5.70
N TYR A 35 9.77 -30.34 5.71
CA TYR A 35 11.21 -30.22 5.45
C TYR A 35 11.56 -30.06 3.96
N ASN A 36 10.77 -30.66 3.06
CA ASN A 36 11.10 -30.67 1.62
C ASN A 36 10.38 -29.55 0.84
N TYR A 37 9.16 -29.16 1.24
CA TYR A 37 8.35 -28.19 0.48
C TYR A 37 8.53 -26.73 0.92
N ALA A 38 9.05 -26.48 2.13
CA ALA A 38 9.31 -25.12 2.61
C ALA A 38 10.45 -24.44 1.82
N ILE A 39 11.48 -25.21 1.46
CA ILE A 39 12.60 -24.74 0.64
C ILE A 39 12.10 -24.41 -0.77
N ASP A 40 11.35 -25.30 -1.44
CA ASP A 40 10.83 -25.08 -2.81
C ASP A 40 9.85 -23.91 -2.91
N TRP A 41 9.08 -23.63 -1.85
CA TRP A 41 8.21 -22.45 -1.82
C TRP A 41 9.00 -21.15 -1.67
N GLN A 42 10.05 -21.15 -0.82
CA GLN A 42 10.95 -20.02 -0.67
C GLN A 42 11.77 -19.78 -1.93
N THR A 43 12.37 -20.82 -2.53
CA THR A 43 13.21 -20.71 -3.74
C THR A 43 12.45 -20.66 -5.05
N GLY A 44 11.16 -21.02 -5.05
CA GLY A 44 10.28 -20.98 -6.20
C GLY A 44 9.71 -19.59 -6.51
N ALA A 45 9.08 -19.45 -7.67
CA ALA A 45 8.45 -18.20 -8.13
C ALA A 45 7.28 -17.73 -7.24
N GLY A 46 6.72 -18.60 -6.40
CA GLY A 46 5.56 -18.30 -5.55
C GLY A 46 5.83 -17.21 -4.53
N CYS A 47 7.02 -17.19 -3.92
CA CYS A 47 7.38 -16.19 -2.93
C CYS A 47 7.57 -14.80 -3.53
N ASN A 48 8.12 -14.73 -4.75
CA ASN A 48 8.29 -13.48 -5.49
C ASN A 48 6.93 -12.86 -5.88
N THR A 49 6.00 -13.70 -6.36
CA THR A 49 4.64 -13.25 -6.69
C THR A 49 3.86 -12.83 -5.44
N ALA A 50 3.99 -13.55 -4.33
CA ALA A 50 3.37 -13.18 -3.05
C ALA A 50 3.92 -11.84 -2.52
N GLY A 51 5.25 -11.67 -2.52
CA GLY A 51 5.91 -10.43 -2.10
C GLY A 51 5.51 -9.22 -2.96
N PHE A 52 5.39 -9.42 -4.28
CA PHE A 52 4.87 -8.40 -5.20
C PHE A 52 3.46 -7.95 -4.80
N PHE A 53 2.53 -8.89 -4.64
CA PHE A 53 1.14 -8.56 -4.30
C PHE A 53 1.03 -7.85 -2.96
N THR A 54 1.82 -8.26 -1.96
CA THR A 54 1.80 -7.62 -0.63
C THR A 54 2.25 -6.18 -0.68
N VAL A 55 3.42 -5.92 -1.27
CA VAL A 55 3.98 -4.56 -1.34
C VAL A 55 3.11 -3.67 -2.23
N PHE A 56 2.68 -4.18 -3.37
CA PHE A 56 1.80 -3.46 -4.27
C PHE A 56 0.48 -3.08 -3.57
N ALA A 57 -0.16 -4.04 -2.90
CA ALA A 57 -1.41 -3.82 -2.20
C ALA A 57 -1.25 -2.85 -1.03
N SER A 58 -0.19 -2.98 -0.22
CA SER A 58 0.03 -2.09 0.93
C SER A 58 0.26 -0.64 0.50
N GLU A 59 1.13 -0.41 -0.47
CA GLU A 59 1.44 0.93 -0.96
C GLU A 59 0.24 1.56 -1.66
N LEU A 60 -0.49 0.79 -2.49
CA LEU A 60 -1.69 1.28 -3.15
C LEU A 60 -2.80 1.61 -2.15
N SER A 61 -3.01 0.78 -1.12
CA SER A 61 -4.00 1.04 -0.06
C SER A 61 -3.67 2.31 0.72
N VAL A 62 -2.43 2.46 1.18
CA VAL A 62 -1.99 3.64 1.94
C VAL A 62 -2.12 4.91 1.11
N TYR A 63 -1.65 4.87 -0.15
CA TYR A 63 -1.80 6.00 -1.07
C TYR A 63 -3.27 6.37 -1.29
N THR A 64 -4.12 5.39 -1.57
CA THR A 64 -5.56 5.61 -1.80
C THR A 64 -6.24 6.18 -0.56
N LEU A 65 -5.91 5.69 0.64
CA LEU A 65 -6.42 6.21 1.91
C LEU A 65 -6.01 7.66 2.16
N THR A 66 -4.75 8.02 1.87
CA THR A 66 -4.28 9.41 1.99
C THR A 66 -5.06 10.32 1.03
N VAL A 67 -5.28 9.91 -0.22
CA VAL A 67 -6.04 10.67 -1.21
C VAL A 67 -7.51 10.83 -0.79
N ILE A 68 -8.15 9.78 -0.29
CA ILE A 68 -9.53 9.86 0.24
C ILE A 68 -9.60 10.84 1.41
N THR A 69 -8.64 10.77 2.33
CA THR A 69 -8.59 11.66 3.51
C THR A 69 -8.42 13.12 3.08
N LEU A 70 -7.52 13.39 2.12
CA LEU A 70 -7.32 14.72 1.57
C LEU A 70 -8.54 15.26 0.82
N GLU A 71 -9.20 14.42 0.01
CA GLU A 71 -10.45 14.78 -0.68
C GLU A 71 -11.52 15.19 0.34
N ARG A 72 -11.69 14.39 1.39
CA ARG A 72 -12.67 14.65 2.46
C ARG A 72 -12.32 15.91 3.24
N TRP A 73 -11.06 16.07 3.64
CA TRP A 73 -10.59 17.27 4.35
C TRP A 73 -10.83 18.53 3.50
N HIS A 74 -10.40 18.53 2.24
CA HIS A 74 -10.61 19.67 1.34
C HIS A 74 -12.10 19.96 1.13
N THR A 75 -12.93 18.94 0.97
CA THR A 75 -14.38 19.12 0.77
C THR A 75 -15.06 19.69 2.02
N ILE A 76 -14.62 19.28 3.23
CA ILE A 76 -15.20 19.76 4.50
C ILE A 76 -14.74 21.19 4.81
N THR A 77 -13.44 21.47 4.71
CA THR A 77 -12.87 22.78 5.04
C THR A 77 -13.27 23.86 4.02
N TYR A 78 -13.33 23.51 2.73
CA TYR A 78 -13.71 24.44 1.66
C TYR A 78 -15.17 24.27 1.21
N ALA A 79 -16.04 23.66 2.04
CA ALA A 79 -17.46 23.46 1.72
C ALA A 79 -18.20 24.77 1.39
N MET A 80 -17.69 25.92 1.86
CA MET A 80 -18.28 27.25 1.64
C MET A 80 -17.84 27.94 0.34
N GLU A 81 -16.82 27.44 -0.37
CA GLU A 81 -16.36 27.99 -1.67
C GLU A 81 -16.71 27.03 -2.80
N LEU A 82 -17.86 27.27 -3.45
CA LEU A 82 -18.45 26.41 -4.49
C LEU A 82 -17.55 26.20 -5.74
N ASP A 83 -16.55 27.05 -5.94
CA ASP A 83 -15.69 27.11 -7.13
C ASP A 83 -14.41 26.26 -7.07
N ARG A 84 -14.04 25.70 -5.91
CA ARG A 84 -12.77 24.97 -5.72
C ARG A 84 -12.96 23.45 -5.62
N LYS A 85 -13.94 22.90 -6.33
CA LYS A 85 -14.14 21.44 -6.37
C LYS A 85 -12.97 20.77 -7.09
N VAL A 86 -12.31 19.83 -6.40
CA VAL A 86 -11.28 18.97 -7.01
C VAL A 86 -11.90 18.25 -8.20
N ARG A 87 -11.53 18.68 -9.42
CA ARG A 87 -12.11 18.14 -10.65
C ARG A 87 -11.77 16.66 -10.73
N PHE A 88 -12.75 15.82 -11.09
CA PHE A 88 -12.58 14.37 -11.25
C PHE A 88 -11.33 13.99 -12.09
N ARG A 89 -10.99 14.81 -13.10
CA ARG A 89 -9.78 14.64 -13.92
C ARG A 89 -8.48 14.66 -13.11
N HIS A 90 -8.35 15.56 -12.12
CA HIS A 90 -7.16 15.63 -11.27
C HIS A 90 -7.05 14.40 -10.37
N ALA A 91 -8.17 13.94 -9.80
CA ALA A 91 -8.19 12.73 -8.98
C ALA A 91 -7.76 11.48 -9.77
N VAL A 92 -8.17 11.37 -11.05
CA VAL A 92 -7.74 10.27 -11.93
C VAL A 92 -6.24 10.33 -12.21
N ILE A 93 -5.69 11.51 -12.51
CA ILE A 93 -4.25 11.68 -12.75
C ILE A 93 -3.44 11.31 -11.51
N ILE A 94 -3.85 11.80 -10.33
CA ILE A 94 -3.21 11.49 -9.05
C ILE A 94 -3.21 9.97 -8.81
N MET A 95 -4.35 9.31 -9.01
CA MET A 95 -4.45 7.86 -8.84
C MET A 95 -3.60 7.07 -9.84
N LEU A 96 -3.49 7.52 -11.09
CA LEU A 96 -2.60 6.88 -12.08
C LEU A 96 -1.13 6.99 -11.66
N VAL A 97 -0.72 8.16 -11.13
CA VAL A 97 0.64 8.33 -10.59
C VAL A 97 0.88 7.38 -9.41
N GLY A 98 -0.08 7.28 -8.48
CA GLY A 98 0.00 6.34 -7.36
C GLY A 98 0.10 4.88 -7.79
N TRP A 99 -0.64 4.47 -8.82
CA TRP A 99 -0.57 3.13 -9.41
C TRP A 99 0.81 2.85 -10.02
N VAL A 100 1.33 3.76 -10.84
CA VAL A 100 2.66 3.60 -11.44
C VAL A 100 3.74 3.54 -10.37
N PHE A 101 3.63 4.39 -9.35
CA PHE A 101 4.53 4.39 -8.21
C PHE A 101 4.51 3.05 -7.46
N ALA A 102 3.33 2.60 -7.02
CA ALA A 102 3.16 1.32 -6.31
C ALA A 102 3.66 0.13 -7.15
N PHE A 103 3.41 0.15 -8.46
CA PHE A 103 3.88 -0.89 -9.37
C PHE A 103 5.41 -0.89 -9.52
N THR A 104 6.02 0.30 -9.63
CA THR A 104 7.48 0.46 -9.73
C THR A 104 8.16 -0.03 -8.45
N VAL A 105 7.63 0.37 -7.30
CA VAL A 105 8.10 -0.05 -5.98
C VAL A 105 7.94 -1.56 -5.79
N ALA A 106 6.82 -2.15 -6.19
CA ALA A 106 6.62 -3.59 -6.10
C ALA A 106 7.47 -4.41 -7.08
N LEU A 107 7.82 -3.87 -8.25
CA LEU A 107 8.68 -4.52 -9.24
C LEU A 107 10.18 -4.44 -8.89
N LEU A 108 10.60 -3.41 -8.16
CA LEU A 108 12.01 -3.16 -7.82
C LEU A 108 12.75 -4.38 -7.25
N PRO A 109 12.16 -5.19 -6.36
CA PRO A 109 12.85 -6.34 -5.81
C PRO A 109 12.74 -7.60 -6.70
N ILE A 110 11.94 -7.57 -7.78
CA ILE A 110 11.94 -8.59 -8.84
C ILE A 110 13.13 -8.43 -9.80
N PHE A 111 13.55 -7.19 -10.07
CA PHE A 111 14.62 -6.86 -11.04
C PHE A 111 16.05 -6.92 -10.45
N GLN A 112 16.30 -7.78 -9.46
CA GLN A 112 17.63 -8.06 -8.88
C GLN A 112 18.30 -6.93 -8.06
N VAL A 113 17.55 -6.26 -7.17
CA VAL A 113 18.15 -5.40 -6.12
C VAL A 113 18.03 -6.00 -4.71
N SER A 114 17.02 -6.85 -4.45
CA SER A 114 16.83 -7.55 -3.17
C SER A 114 16.18 -8.92 -3.41
N SER A 115 16.42 -9.89 -2.52
CA SER A 115 15.84 -11.22 -2.62
C SER A 115 14.67 -11.34 -1.63
N TYR A 116 13.43 -11.47 -2.13
CA TYR A 116 12.24 -11.81 -1.31
C TYR A 116 12.31 -13.18 -0.61
N MET A 117 13.39 -13.91 -0.86
CA MET A 117 13.56 -15.35 -0.69
C MET A 117 14.03 -15.76 0.71
N LYS A 118 14.28 -14.82 1.63
CA LYS A 118 14.94 -15.11 2.92
C LYS A 118 14.04 -15.20 4.14
N VAL A 119 12.76 -14.80 4.06
CA VAL A 119 11.83 -14.87 5.20
C VAL A 119 10.61 -15.73 4.85
N SER A 120 10.20 -16.64 5.74
CA SER A 120 9.09 -17.59 5.54
C SER A 120 7.71 -16.97 5.25
N ILE A 121 7.60 -15.64 5.27
CA ILE A 121 6.37 -14.87 5.00
C ILE A 121 6.49 -14.08 3.67
N CYS A 122 7.59 -14.20 2.93
CA CYS A 122 7.83 -13.45 1.68
C CYS A 122 7.73 -11.93 1.84
N LEU A 123 8.09 -11.45 3.03
CA LEU A 123 8.17 -10.04 3.38
C LEU A 123 9.56 -9.51 2.98
N PRO A 124 9.68 -8.32 2.38
CA PRO A 124 10.97 -7.68 2.16
C PRO A 124 11.54 -7.22 3.51
N MET A 125 12.20 -8.13 4.21
CA MET A 125 12.97 -7.89 5.44
C MET A 125 14.37 -8.45 5.22
N ASP A 126 15.01 -7.97 4.16
CA ASP A 126 16.39 -8.31 3.82
C ASP A 126 17.30 -7.25 4.44
N ILE A 127 18.04 -7.66 5.49
CA ILE A 127 18.95 -6.82 6.28
C ILE A 127 20.41 -7.12 5.92
N GLU A 128 20.68 -7.97 4.93
CA GLU A 128 22.05 -8.37 4.60
C GLU A 128 22.73 -7.45 3.59
N THR A 129 21.96 -6.75 2.75
CA THR A 129 22.49 -5.82 1.75
C THR A 129 22.05 -4.39 2.02
N LEU A 130 22.98 -3.44 1.90
CA LEU A 130 22.71 -2.01 2.10
C LEU A 130 21.58 -1.50 1.18
N LEU A 131 21.46 -2.05 -0.03
CA LEU A 131 20.41 -1.71 -0.98
C LEU A 131 19.02 -2.19 -0.53
N ALA A 132 18.90 -3.41 0.01
CA ALA A 132 17.64 -3.90 0.55
C ALA A 132 17.24 -3.14 1.83
N GLN A 133 18.19 -2.86 2.72
CA GLN A 133 17.93 -2.11 3.94
C GLN A 133 17.45 -0.68 3.64
N THR A 134 18.09 0.01 2.68
CA THR A 134 17.66 1.36 2.28
C THR A 134 16.27 1.35 1.63
N TYR A 135 15.94 0.32 0.84
CA TYR A 135 14.60 0.15 0.27
C TYR A 135 13.52 -0.03 1.36
N VAL A 136 13.75 -0.91 2.34
CA VAL A 136 12.80 -1.13 3.45
C VAL A 136 12.63 0.15 4.27
N MET A 137 13.73 0.84 4.59
CA MET A 137 13.69 2.12 5.29
C MET A 137 12.90 3.18 4.50
N PHE A 138 13.06 3.22 3.17
CA PHE A 138 12.32 4.13 2.30
C PHE A 138 10.80 3.86 2.36
N LEU A 139 10.36 2.60 2.26
CA LEU A 139 8.96 2.23 2.41
C LEU A 139 8.38 2.63 3.78
N LEU A 140 9.13 2.35 4.86
CA LEU A 140 8.71 2.69 6.20
C LEU A 140 8.56 4.21 6.39
N ILE A 141 9.50 4.99 5.87
CA ILE A 141 9.43 6.45 5.92
C ILE A 141 8.20 6.95 5.16
N LEU A 142 7.91 6.42 3.97
CA LEU A 142 6.71 6.77 3.21
C LEU A 142 5.43 6.46 3.97
N ASN A 143 5.35 5.30 4.60
CA ASN A 143 4.21 4.92 5.43
C ASN A 143 4.03 5.86 6.64
N ILE A 144 5.11 6.22 7.32
CA ILE A 144 5.09 7.19 8.43
C ILE A 144 4.62 8.57 7.94
N LEU A 145 5.13 9.04 6.80
CA LEU A 145 4.71 10.32 6.21
C LEU A 145 3.22 10.30 5.86
N ALA A 146 2.72 9.22 5.25
CA ALA A 146 1.31 9.05 4.94
C ALA A 146 0.45 9.08 6.21
N PHE A 147 0.89 8.41 7.27
CA PHE A 147 0.21 8.42 8.57
C PHE A 147 0.14 9.83 9.17
N ILE A 148 1.25 10.58 9.16
CA ILE A 148 1.29 11.96 9.65
C ILE A 148 0.30 12.83 8.86
N ILE A 149 0.28 12.73 7.53
CA ILE A 149 -0.66 13.49 6.68
C ILE A 149 -2.11 13.18 7.06
N ILE A 150 -2.44 11.89 7.22
CA ILE A 150 -3.79 11.45 7.60
C ILE A 150 -4.17 12.02 8.97
N CYS A 151 -3.29 11.90 9.97
CA CYS A 151 -3.51 12.46 11.30
C CYS A 151 -3.71 13.98 11.26
N SER A 152 -2.84 14.72 10.57
CA SER A 152 -2.98 16.17 10.41
C SER A 152 -4.30 16.55 9.76
N CYS A 153 -4.71 15.85 8.70
CA CYS A 153 -5.99 16.09 8.04
C CYS A 153 -7.16 15.85 8.99
N TYR A 154 -7.18 14.75 9.74
CA TYR A 154 -8.25 14.47 10.70
C TYR A 154 -8.29 15.49 11.85
N ILE A 155 -7.14 15.93 12.35
CA ILE A 155 -7.05 17.00 13.35
C ILE A 155 -7.64 18.30 12.79
N SER A 156 -7.30 18.67 11.56
CA SER A 156 -7.86 19.86 10.91
C SER A 156 -9.37 19.75 10.70
N ILE A 157 -9.90 18.60 10.27
CA ILE A 157 -11.35 18.35 10.20
C ILE A 157 -11.99 18.57 11.57
N TYR A 158 -11.40 18.01 12.62
CA TYR A 158 -11.91 18.14 13.98
C TYR A 158 -11.97 19.61 14.43
N PHE A 159 -10.92 20.40 14.15
CA PHE A 159 -10.91 21.84 14.45
C PHE A 159 -11.97 22.61 13.66
N THR A 160 -12.11 22.36 12.35
CA THR A 160 -13.13 23.01 11.50
C THR A 160 -14.54 22.72 12.01
N VAL A 161 -14.82 21.47 12.40
CA VAL A 161 -16.14 21.09 12.93
C VAL A 161 -16.38 21.67 14.33
N ARG A 162 -15.34 21.73 15.17
CA ARG A 162 -15.46 22.22 16.55
C ARG A 162 -15.61 23.74 16.63
N ASN A 163 -14.97 24.49 15.73
CA ASN A 163 -14.99 25.95 15.69
C ASN A 163 -15.45 26.44 14.30
N PRO A 164 -16.76 26.42 14.01
CA PRO A 164 -17.30 26.89 12.72
C PRO A 164 -17.17 28.41 12.49
N ASN A 165 -16.59 29.16 13.44
CA ASN A 165 -16.54 30.64 13.46
C ASN A 165 -15.11 31.22 13.26
N VAL A 166 -14.14 30.40 12.82
CA VAL A 166 -12.84 30.87 12.32
C VAL A 166 -12.68 30.58 10.84
#